data_AF-A0A7V6SHF7-F1
#
_entry.id   AF-A0A7V6SHF7-F1
#
_cell.length_a   1.000
_cell.length_b   1.000
_cell.length_c   1.000
_cell.angle_alpha   90.00
_cell.angle_beta   90.00
_cell.angle_gamma   90.00
#
_symmetry.space_group_name_H-M   'P 1'
#
loop_
_entity.id
_entity.type
_entity.pdbx_description
1 polymer ?
#
loop_
_entity_poly.entity_id
_entity_poly.type
_entity_poly.pdbx_seq_one_letter_code
_entity_poly.pdbx_strand_id
1 'polypeptide(L)'
;MRISDVPGTAAPLHRALAAEGWTTLAHLDGKPRTTVKNLHGVGKAGLARLEEALEAAGYALAEGHAVWSATDRGEAPAGTGVASSDIRTHVTDQDVEDYVEGLEGRRAGHARWLLGVFGEVTGAAPRMWGPSMIGYGEMHYQYATGREGDTMRVGFSPRKAALSLYGLHWYGSEDELVGRLGKVRVGKGCLWVNKPEDIDESVLRELIARAWNA
;
A
#
# COMPACT_ATOMS: atom_id res chain seq x y z
N MET A 1 5.21 -33.27 0.01
CA MET A 1 6.05 -33.17 -1.20
C MET A 1 7.28 -32.32 -0.89
N ARG A 2 8.49 -32.74 -1.31
CA ARG A 2 9.69 -31.89 -1.17
C ARG A 2 9.67 -30.80 -2.23
N ILE A 3 10.20 -29.64 -1.90
CA ILE A 3 10.29 -28.51 -2.85
C ILE A 3 11.22 -28.84 -4.03
N SER A 4 12.25 -29.65 -3.81
CA SER A 4 13.15 -30.17 -4.86
C SER A 4 12.43 -30.95 -5.95
N ASP A 5 11.26 -31.51 -5.63
CA ASP A 5 10.51 -32.39 -6.51
C ASP A 5 9.49 -31.61 -7.35
N VAL A 6 9.37 -30.28 -7.16
CA VAL A 6 8.46 -29.42 -7.91
C VAL A 6 9.00 -29.21 -9.34
N PRO A 7 8.29 -29.67 -10.38
CA PRO A 7 8.76 -29.57 -11.75
C PRO A 7 9.06 -28.12 -12.18
N GLY A 8 10.17 -27.92 -12.88
CA GLY A 8 10.54 -26.61 -13.43
C GLY A 8 11.02 -25.58 -12.42
N THR A 9 11.24 -25.95 -11.16
CA THR A 9 11.93 -25.11 -10.17
C THR A 9 13.45 -25.35 -10.21
N ALA A 10 14.24 -24.29 -10.05
CA ALA A 10 15.69 -24.34 -10.25
C ALA A 10 16.47 -24.51 -8.94
N ALA A 11 17.67 -25.08 -9.01
CA ALA A 11 18.53 -25.33 -7.84
C ALA A 11 18.82 -24.09 -6.96
N PRO A 12 18.95 -22.85 -7.49
CA PRO A 12 19.04 -21.66 -6.64
C PRO A 12 17.84 -21.46 -5.70
N LEU A 13 16.61 -21.71 -6.19
CA LEU A 13 15.40 -21.64 -5.38
C LEU A 13 15.43 -22.72 -4.29
N HIS A 14 15.84 -23.95 -4.62
CA HIS A 14 15.93 -25.04 -3.65
C HIS A 14 16.92 -24.74 -2.53
N ARG A 15 18.11 -24.22 -2.89
CA ARG A 15 19.13 -23.83 -1.90
C ARG A 15 18.67 -22.69 -1.02
N ALA A 16 18.02 -21.69 -1.60
CA ALA A 16 17.49 -20.54 -0.86
C ALA A 16 16.47 -20.98 0.19
N LEU A 17 15.51 -21.84 -0.19
CA LEU A 17 14.48 -22.32 0.74
C LEU A 17 15.04 -23.31 1.76
N ALA A 18 15.98 -24.17 1.37
CA ALA A 18 16.65 -25.09 2.29
C ALA A 18 17.51 -24.36 3.34
N ALA A 19 18.13 -23.23 2.99
CA ALA A 19 18.87 -22.39 3.93
C ALA A 19 17.98 -21.83 5.05
N GLU A 20 16.70 -21.60 4.75
CA GLU A 20 15.66 -21.21 5.73
C GLU A 20 15.03 -22.42 6.45
N GLY A 21 15.48 -23.64 6.19
CA GLY A 21 14.89 -24.88 6.71
C GLY A 21 13.58 -25.28 6.01
N TRP A 22 13.18 -24.61 4.93
CA TRP A 22 11.96 -24.91 4.17
C TRP A 22 12.26 -25.88 3.05
N THR A 23 12.13 -27.18 3.36
CA THR A 23 12.45 -28.27 2.43
C THR A 23 11.21 -28.95 1.84
N THR A 24 10.03 -28.70 2.41
CA THR A 24 8.75 -29.28 1.97
C THR A 24 7.71 -28.21 1.70
N LEU A 25 6.71 -28.52 0.86
CA LEU A 25 5.60 -27.60 0.58
C LEU A 25 4.85 -27.20 1.86
N ALA A 26 4.67 -28.12 2.81
CA ALA A 26 4.01 -27.84 4.09
C ALA A 26 4.77 -26.78 4.94
N HIS A 27 6.11 -26.68 4.82
CA HIS A 27 6.86 -25.64 5.53
C HIS A 27 6.56 -24.23 5.00
N LEU A 28 6.05 -24.12 3.78
CA LEU A 28 5.70 -22.86 3.13
C LEU A 28 4.26 -22.44 3.40
N ASP A 29 3.41 -23.32 3.91
CA ASP A 29 2.01 -23.00 4.15
C ASP A 29 1.85 -21.83 5.14
N GLY A 30 1.04 -20.85 4.76
CA GLY A 30 0.84 -19.61 5.50
C GLY A 30 2.07 -18.68 5.57
N LYS A 31 3.20 -19.02 4.94
CA LYS A 31 4.36 -18.11 4.91
C LYS A 31 4.08 -16.92 4.00
N PRO A 32 4.48 -15.70 4.39
CA PRO A 32 4.28 -14.54 3.55
C PRO A 32 4.95 -14.72 2.19
N ARG A 33 4.18 -14.59 1.13
CA ARG A 33 4.66 -14.66 -0.24
C ARG A 33 5.84 -13.74 -0.50
N THR A 34 5.83 -12.56 0.11
CA THR A 34 6.90 -11.56 0.04
C THR A 34 8.21 -12.08 0.63
N THR A 35 8.16 -12.81 1.75
CA THR A 35 9.34 -13.44 2.36
C THR A 35 9.97 -14.44 1.40
N VAL A 36 9.17 -15.36 0.85
CA VAL A 36 9.64 -16.37 -0.11
C VAL A 36 10.20 -15.71 -1.37
N LYS A 37 9.51 -14.71 -1.90
CA LYS A 37 9.90 -13.98 -3.11
C LYS A 37 11.22 -13.22 -2.97
N ASN A 38 11.51 -12.68 -1.80
CA ASN A 38 12.68 -11.82 -1.59
C ASN A 38 13.97 -12.59 -1.29
N LEU A 39 13.91 -13.92 -1.14
CA LEU A 39 15.11 -14.75 -0.97
C LEU A 39 15.98 -14.71 -2.23
N HIS A 40 17.28 -14.54 -2.02
CA HIS A 40 18.26 -14.57 -3.11
C HIS A 40 18.27 -15.96 -3.77
N GLY A 41 17.90 -16.02 -5.05
CA GLY A 41 17.75 -17.26 -5.82
C GLY A 41 16.31 -17.66 -6.13
N VAL A 42 15.32 -16.99 -5.54
CA VAL A 42 13.90 -17.17 -5.87
C VAL A 42 13.47 -16.20 -6.97
N GLY A 43 13.41 -16.70 -8.21
CA GLY A 43 12.94 -15.94 -9.36
C GLY A 43 11.42 -16.01 -9.55
N LYS A 44 10.83 -15.03 -10.27
CA LYS A 44 9.38 -14.95 -10.56
C LYS A 44 8.80 -16.27 -11.10
N ALA A 45 9.48 -16.90 -12.06
CA ALA A 45 9.02 -18.13 -12.69
C ALA A 45 9.17 -19.37 -11.78
N GLY A 46 10.13 -19.35 -10.86
CA GLY A 46 10.27 -20.42 -9.85
C GLY A 46 9.21 -20.29 -8.77
N LEU A 47 8.92 -19.06 -8.33
CA LEU A 47 7.86 -18.77 -7.38
C LEU A 47 6.48 -19.18 -7.93
N ALA A 48 6.14 -18.83 -9.17
CA ALA A 48 4.85 -19.20 -9.76
C ALA A 48 4.61 -20.72 -9.76
N ARG A 49 5.62 -21.51 -10.15
CA ARG A 49 5.53 -22.98 -10.14
C ARG A 49 5.43 -23.57 -8.74
N LEU A 50 6.10 -22.93 -7.78
CA LEU A 50 6.00 -23.30 -6.37
C LEU A 50 4.59 -23.04 -5.83
N GLU A 51 3.97 -21.93 -6.22
CA GLU A 51 2.59 -21.57 -5.87
C GLU A 51 1.57 -22.54 -6.48
N GLU A 52 1.71 -22.90 -7.75
CA GLU A 52 0.91 -23.95 -8.40
C GLU A 52 1.02 -25.29 -7.66
N ALA A 53 2.23 -25.67 -7.25
CA ALA A 53 2.45 -26.91 -6.50
C ALA A 53 1.88 -26.86 -5.07
N LEU A 54 1.91 -25.70 -4.41
CA LEU A 54 1.27 -25.49 -3.11
C LEU A 54 -0.24 -25.66 -3.24
N GLU A 55 -0.86 -25.00 -4.21
CA GLU A 55 -2.30 -25.08 -4.47
C GLU A 55 -2.75 -26.53 -4.75
N ALA A 56 -2.02 -27.24 -5.62
CA ALA A 56 -2.28 -28.66 -5.91
C ALA A 56 -2.14 -29.57 -4.68
N ALA A 57 -1.36 -29.15 -3.68
CA ALA A 57 -1.17 -29.87 -2.41
C ALA A 57 -2.10 -29.36 -1.27
N GLY A 58 -2.98 -28.40 -1.54
CA GLY A 58 -3.89 -27.81 -0.55
C GLY A 58 -3.25 -26.82 0.41
N TYR A 59 -2.09 -26.25 0.04
CA TYR A 59 -1.37 -25.22 0.81
C TYR A 59 -1.41 -23.89 0.06
N ALA A 60 -1.13 -22.79 0.78
CA ALA A 60 -0.99 -21.48 0.16
C ALA A 60 0.07 -20.64 0.86
N LEU A 61 0.79 -19.80 0.10
CA LEU A 61 1.53 -18.70 0.70
C LEU A 61 0.52 -17.68 1.23
N ALA A 62 0.77 -17.14 2.42
CA ALA A 62 0.00 -15.99 2.87
C ALA A 62 0.26 -14.81 1.92
N GLU A 63 -0.81 -14.13 1.55
CA GLU A 63 -0.80 -12.76 1.06
C GLU A 63 0.06 -11.94 2.04
N GLY A 64 1.32 -11.65 1.67
CA GLY A 64 2.32 -11.03 2.54
C GLY A 64 2.08 -9.53 2.73
N HIS A 65 0.89 -9.21 3.21
CA HIS A 65 0.37 -7.86 3.34
C HIS A 65 0.82 -7.29 4.68
N ALA A 66 0.92 -5.97 4.75
CA ALA A 66 1.13 -5.34 6.03
C ALA A 66 -0.11 -5.57 6.89
N VAL A 67 0.10 -5.91 8.16
CA VAL A 67 -0.92 -5.75 9.18
C VAL A 67 -0.90 -4.27 9.58
N TRP A 68 -2.07 -3.65 9.55
CA TRP A 68 -2.24 -2.25 9.90
C TRP A 68 -2.87 -2.16 11.28
N SER A 69 -2.21 -1.45 12.19
CA SER A 69 -2.86 -0.97 13.41
C SER A 69 -3.13 0.50 13.21
N ALA A 70 -4.41 0.87 13.13
CA ALA A 70 -4.79 2.28 13.17
C ALA A 70 -4.34 2.85 14.50
N THR A 71 -3.54 3.91 14.47
CA THR A 71 -3.01 4.45 15.70
C THR A 71 -3.64 5.79 16.08
N ASP A 72 -4.18 6.60 15.16
CA ASP A 72 -5.09 7.70 15.52
C ASP A 72 -5.94 8.21 14.34
N ARG A 73 -6.91 9.08 14.66
CA ARG A 73 -7.69 9.90 13.71
C ARG A 73 -7.31 11.40 13.76
N GLY A 74 -6.09 11.73 14.20
CA GLY A 74 -5.57 13.11 14.25
C GLY A 74 -5.71 13.86 15.59
N GLU A 75 -6.10 13.18 16.68
CA GLU A 75 -6.26 13.79 18.01
C GLU A 75 -4.96 13.84 18.85
N ALA A 76 -3.95 13.03 18.48
CA ALA A 76 -2.59 13.01 19.02
C ALA A 76 -1.67 12.35 17.97
N PRO A 77 -0.34 12.57 17.96
CA PRO A 77 0.56 11.79 17.12
C PRO A 77 0.60 10.36 17.64
N ALA A 78 0.14 9.40 16.86
CA ALA A 78 0.10 8.01 17.26
C ALA A 78 0.83 7.07 16.30
N GLY A 79 1.59 7.58 15.34
CA GLY A 79 2.70 6.77 14.83
C GLY A 79 3.48 6.15 15.98
N THR A 80 3.92 4.91 15.83
CA THR A 80 4.77 4.28 16.85
C THR A 80 6.10 5.02 17.01
N GLY A 81 6.47 5.87 16.03
CA GLY A 81 7.78 6.46 15.89
C GLY A 81 8.83 5.45 15.45
N VAL A 82 8.43 4.19 15.25
CA VAL A 82 9.30 3.09 14.84
C VAL A 82 9.15 2.91 13.34
N ALA A 83 10.27 3.09 12.64
CA ALA A 83 10.33 2.88 11.20
C ALA A 83 11.64 2.20 10.82
N SER A 84 11.56 1.28 9.87
CA SER A 84 12.74 0.72 9.21
C SER A 84 13.55 1.84 8.54
N SER A 85 14.88 1.78 8.66
CA SER A 85 15.80 2.87 8.27
C SER A 85 15.77 3.29 6.80
N ASP A 86 15.21 2.44 5.93
CA ASP A 86 15.08 2.70 4.50
C ASP A 86 13.76 3.41 4.11
N ILE A 87 12.84 3.61 5.07
CA ILE A 87 11.59 4.34 4.83
C ILE A 87 11.90 5.84 4.71
N ARG A 88 11.56 6.41 3.55
CA ARG A 88 11.81 7.83 3.23
C ARG A 88 10.57 8.71 3.37
N THR A 89 9.39 8.11 3.47
CA THR A 89 8.13 8.83 3.61
C THR A 89 7.76 8.90 5.08
N HIS A 90 7.91 10.08 5.66
CA HIS A 90 7.56 10.42 7.04
C HIS A 90 6.97 11.83 7.06
N VAL A 91 6.30 12.20 8.16
CA VAL A 91 5.81 13.56 8.38
C VAL A 91 6.97 14.56 8.29
N THR A 92 6.74 15.71 7.67
CA THR A 92 7.72 16.80 7.58
C THR A 92 7.16 18.10 8.17
N ASP A 93 8.05 19.05 8.47
CA ASP A 93 7.68 20.39 8.94
C ASP A 93 7.25 21.33 7.80
N GLN A 94 7.11 20.80 6.57
CA GLN A 94 6.64 21.60 5.44
C GLN A 94 5.17 21.95 5.65
N ASP A 95 4.85 23.24 5.60
CA ASP A 95 3.48 23.72 5.62
C ASP A 95 2.73 23.28 4.34
N VAL A 96 1.49 22.82 4.53
CA VAL A 96 0.66 22.26 3.47
C VAL A 96 0.17 23.34 2.51
N GLU A 97 -0.20 24.51 3.03
CA GLU A 97 -0.68 25.63 2.21
C GLU A 97 0.48 26.20 1.39
N ASP A 98 1.65 26.41 2.00
CA ASP A 98 2.87 26.84 1.29
C ASP A 98 3.22 25.86 0.15
N TYR A 99 3.11 24.55 0.41
CA TYR A 99 3.34 23.53 -0.61
C TYR A 99 2.34 23.66 -1.78
N VAL A 100 1.06 23.85 -1.48
CA VAL A 100 -0.01 23.97 -2.49
C VAL A 100 0.08 25.27 -3.27
N GLU A 101 0.45 26.38 -2.63
CA GLU A 101 0.69 27.67 -3.26
C GLU A 101 1.89 27.62 -4.22
N GLY A 102 2.93 26.86 -3.87
CA GLY A 102 4.08 26.61 -4.73
C GLY A 102 3.81 25.72 -5.95
N LEU A 103 2.62 25.13 -6.08
CA LEU A 103 2.29 24.27 -7.22
C LEU A 103 1.98 25.08 -8.49
N GLU A 104 2.55 24.65 -9.61
CA GLU A 104 2.31 25.29 -10.90
C GLU A 104 1.07 24.75 -11.63
N GLY A 105 0.37 25.65 -12.31
CA GLY A 105 -0.69 25.33 -13.26
C GLY A 105 -1.88 24.60 -12.64
N ARG A 106 -2.43 23.61 -13.36
CA ARG A 106 -3.65 22.88 -12.95
C ARG A 106 -3.49 22.11 -11.63
N ARG A 107 -2.26 21.79 -11.24
CA ARG A 107 -1.98 20.99 -10.03
C ARG A 107 -2.39 21.73 -8.76
N ALA A 108 -2.25 23.05 -8.71
CA ALA A 108 -2.67 23.85 -7.56
C ALA A 108 -4.20 23.78 -7.37
N GLY A 109 -4.96 23.90 -8.47
CA GLY A 109 -6.42 23.76 -8.43
C GLY A 109 -6.87 22.37 -7.98
N HIS A 110 -6.25 21.32 -8.51
CA HIS A 110 -6.57 19.95 -8.10
C HIS A 110 -6.18 19.67 -6.64
N ALA A 111 -5.05 20.21 -6.17
CA ALA A 111 -4.62 20.07 -4.78
C ALA A 111 -5.59 20.74 -3.82
N ARG A 112 -6.05 21.96 -4.11
CA ARG A 112 -7.07 22.66 -3.30
C ARG A 112 -8.40 21.92 -3.27
N TRP A 113 -8.84 21.37 -4.41
CA TRP A 113 -10.05 20.55 -4.45
C TRP A 113 -9.92 19.30 -3.56
N LEU A 114 -8.80 18.58 -3.67
CA LEU A 114 -8.54 17.41 -2.82
C LEU A 114 -8.39 17.77 -1.35
N LEU A 115 -7.79 18.91 -1.01
CA LEU A 115 -7.74 19.43 0.37
C LEU A 115 -9.16 19.61 0.93
N GLY A 116 -10.05 20.25 0.17
CA GLY A 116 -11.45 20.42 0.56
C GLY A 116 -12.16 19.08 0.78
N VAL A 117 -12.11 18.18 -0.21
CA VAL A 117 -12.81 16.89 -0.15
C VAL A 117 -12.30 16.02 1.01
N PHE A 118 -10.98 15.86 1.16
CA PHE A 118 -10.42 15.04 2.22
C PHE A 118 -10.64 15.68 3.60
N GLY A 119 -10.44 17.00 3.72
CA GLY A 119 -10.65 17.72 4.98
C GLY A 119 -12.09 17.63 5.47
N GLU A 120 -13.06 17.82 4.58
CA GLU A 120 -14.50 17.72 4.92
C GLU A 120 -14.90 16.30 5.36
N VAL A 121 -14.41 15.26 4.68
CA VAL A 121 -14.78 13.87 4.99
C VAL A 121 -14.10 13.37 6.26
N THR A 122 -12.83 13.74 6.48
CA THR A 122 -12.06 13.25 7.63
C THR A 122 -12.28 14.09 8.89
N GLY A 123 -12.54 15.39 8.75
CA GLY A 123 -12.55 16.36 9.84
C GLY A 123 -11.16 16.60 10.47
N ALA A 124 -10.09 16.07 9.86
CA ALA A 124 -8.74 16.12 10.40
C ALA A 124 -7.87 17.14 9.67
N ALA A 125 -6.84 17.65 10.37
CA ALA A 125 -5.85 18.53 9.77
C ALA A 125 -4.88 17.73 8.86
N PRO A 126 -4.57 18.22 7.64
CA PRO A 126 -3.57 17.60 6.79
C PRO A 126 -2.15 17.81 7.32
N ARG A 127 -1.25 16.87 7.02
CA ARG A 127 0.20 17.01 7.21
C ARG A 127 0.95 16.66 5.93
N MET A 128 2.12 17.26 5.74
CA MET A 128 3.03 16.86 4.67
C MET A 128 3.75 15.55 5.00
N TRP A 129 3.84 14.67 4.00
CA TRP A 129 4.52 13.39 4.07
C TRP A 129 5.57 13.31 2.95
N GLY A 130 6.85 13.29 3.35
CA GLY A 130 7.96 13.44 2.43
C GLY A 130 7.83 14.70 1.56
N PRO A 131 8.27 14.67 0.29
CA PRO A 131 8.36 15.88 -0.53
C PRO A 131 7.08 16.25 -1.28
N SER A 132 6.03 15.43 -1.27
CA SER A 132 4.91 15.62 -2.21
C SER A 132 3.58 14.95 -1.86
N MET A 133 3.46 14.35 -0.67
CA MET A 133 2.20 13.74 -0.23
C MET A 133 1.59 14.59 0.86
N ILE A 134 0.28 14.73 0.81
CA ILE A 134 -0.54 15.34 1.85
C ILE A 134 -1.40 14.23 2.44
N GLY A 135 -1.30 14.04 3.74
CA GLY A 135 -1.91 12.92 4.45
C GLY A 135 -2.76 13.36 5.64
N TYR A 136 -3.74 12.53 5.97
CA TYR A 136 -4.66 12.69 7.09
C TYR A 136 -4.60 11.45 7.98
N GLY A 137 -4.58 11.68 9.30
CA GLY A 137 -4.40 10.64 10.31
C GLY A 137 -3.08 9.89 10.18
N GLU A 138 -2.86 8.94 11.09
CA GLU A 138 -1.66 8.11 11.12
C GLU A 138 -2.01 6.66 11.44
N MET A 139 -1.27 5.75 10.83
CA MET A 139 -1.37 4.32 11.08
C MET A 139 0.02 3.69 11.05
N HIS A 140 0.18 2.65 11.86
CA HIS A 140 1.38 1.84 11.84
C HIS A 140 1.15 0.58 11.01
N TYR A 141 2.17 0.20 10.25
CA TYR A 141 2.16 -0.99 9.42
C TYR A 141 3.34 -1.87 9.75
N GLN A 142 3.08 -3.18 9.84
CA GLN A 142 4.12 -4.18 10.02
C GLN A 142 3.95 -5.29 8.99
N TYR A 143 4.99 -5.52 8.21
CA TYR A 143 5.09 -6.70 7.35
C TYR A 143 5.60 -7.87 8.15
N ALA A 144 5.19 -9.08 7.78
CA ALA A 144 5.69 -10.32 8.37
C ALA A 144 7.22 -10.55 8.16
N THR A 145 7.88 -9.72 7.35
CA THR A 145 9.35 -9.68 7.25
C THR A 145 10.01 -8.89 8.40
N GLY A 146 9.22 -8.31 9.32
CA GLY A 146 9.68 -7.38 10.36
C GLY A 146 9.88 -5.95 9.87
N ARG A 147 9.60 -5.67 8.59
CA ARG A 147 9.64 -4.29 8.07
C ARG A 147 8.42 -3.55 8.57
N GLU A 148 8.61 -2.46 9.27
CA GLU A 148 7.52 -1.66 9.83
C GLU A 148 7.76 -0.17 9.69
N GLY A 149 6.69 0.61 9.81
CA GLY A 149 6.74 2.06 9.76
C GLY A 149 5.38 2.70 9.96
N ASP A 150 5.39 4.02 10.11
CA ASP A 150 4.19 4.82 10.18
C ASP A 150 3.85 5.42 8.80
N THR A 151 2.57 5.60 8.52
CA THR A 151 2.09 6.25 7.30
C THR A 151 0.77 6.96 7.53
N MET A 152 0.38 7.80 6.57
CA MET A 152 -0.93 8.45 6.57
C MET A 152 -2.05 7.44 6.34
N ARG A 153 -3.17 7.62 7.04
CA ARG A 153 -4.32 6.73 6.91
C ARG A 153 -5.02 6.88 5.55
N VAL A 154 -5.25 8.12 5.15
CA VAL A 154 -5.69 8.49 3.81
C VAL A 154 -4.89 9.70 3.35
N GLY A 155 -4.73 9.88 2.04
CA GLY A 155 -4.04 11.06 1.54
C GLY A 155 -3.93 11.08 0.03
N PHE A 156 -3.23 12.08 -0.49
CA PHE A 156 -3.04 12.24 -1.91
C PHE A 156 -1.70 12.91 -2.25
N SER A 157 -1.34 12.86 -3.53
CA SER A 157 -0.20 13.58 -4.10
C SER A 157 -0.62 14.21 -5.43
N PRO A 158 -0.61 15.56 -5.54
CA PRO A 158 -0.98 16.25 -6.77
C PRO A 158 0.21 16.27 -7.75
N ARG A 159 0.58 15.10 -8.30
CA ARG A 159 1.74 14.98 -9.19
C ARG A 159 1.47 15.54 -10.58
N LYS A 160 2.53 15.79 -11.34
CA LYS A 160 2.45 16.33 -12.71
C LYS A 160 1.70 15.43 -13.68
N ALA A 161 1.87 14.10 -13.57
CA ALA A 161 1.27 13.15 -14.49
C ALA A 161 -0.16 12.73 -14.10
N ALA A 162 -0.45 12.63 -12.80
CA ALA A 162 -1.75 12.23 -12.27
C ALA A 162 -1.85 12.56 -10.77
N LEU A 163 -3.06 12.73 -10.29
CA LEU A 163 -3.41 12.70 -8.86
C LEU A 163 -3.24 11.27 -8.38
N SER A 164 -2.40 11.07 -7.37
CA SER A 164 -2.27 9.78 -6.69
C SER A 164 -3.10 9.84 -5.41
N LEU A 165 -4.04 8.93 -5.23
CA LEU A 165 -4.85 8.79 -4.03
C LEU A 165 -4.37 7.56 -3.27
N TYR A 166 -4.15 7.72 -1.98
CA TYR A 166 -3.68 6.69 -1.06
C TYR A 166 -4.71 6.55 0.05
N GLY A 167 -4.81 5.37 0.64
CA GLY A 167 -5.80 5.16 1.71
C GLY A 167 -7.04 4.39 1.28
N LEU A 168 -7.33 4.39 -0.02
CA LEU A 168 -8.72 4.20 -0.50
C LEU A 168 -9.01 2.82 -1.10
N HIS A 169 -7.97 2.04 -1.37
CA HIS A 169 -8.08 0.76 -2.06
C HIS A 169 -6.90 -0.12 -1.70
N TRP A 170 -7.16 -1.22 -1.02
CA TRP A 170 -6.17 -2.17 -0.54
C TRP A 170 -6.44 -3.53 -1.15
N TYR A 171 -5.57 -3.98 -2.04
CA TYR A 171 -5.56 -5.38 -2.46
C TYR A 171 -6.93 -5.93 -2.91
N GLY A 172 -7.69 -5.15 -3.70
CA GLY A 172 -9.04 -5.54 -4.15
C GLY A 172 -10.18 -5.06 -3.26
N SER A 173 -9.90 -4.40 -2.12
CA SER A 173 -10.96 -3.82 -1.27
C SER A 173 -11.72 -2.74 -2.02
N GLU A 174 -13.04 -2.66 -1.85
CA GLU A 174 -13.86 -1.62 -2.48
C GLU A 174 -13.88 -1.63 -4.03
N ASP A 175 -13.56 -2.77 -4.68
CA ASP A 175 -13.56 -2.91 -6.16
C ASP A 175 -14.85 -2.39 -6.82
N GLU A 176 -16.01 -2.63 -6.19
CA GLU A 176 -17.30 -2.12 -6.67
C GLU A 176 -17.35 -0.58 -6.67
N LEU A 177 -16.92 0.07 -5.58
CA LEU A 177 -16.87 1.53 -5.49
C LEU A 177 -15.83 2.11 -6.45
N VAL A 178 -14.66 1.48 -6.55
CA VAL A 178 -13.63 1.88 -7.51
C VAL A 178 -14.15 1.77 -8.94
N GLY A 179 -14.95 0.75 -9.26
CA GLY A 179 -15.61 0.61 -10.56
C GLY A 179 -16.62 1.72 -10.86
N ARG A 180 -17.27 2.26 -9.82
CA ARG A 180 -18.20 3.40 -9.92
C ARG A 180 -17.50 4.77 -9.90
N LEU A 181 -16.25 4.84 -9.46
CA LEU A 181 -15.51 6.09 -9.29
C LEU A 181 -15.29 6.83 -10.60
N GLY A 182 -15.11 6.13 -11.73
CA GLY A 182 -14.89 6.74 -13.05
C GLY A 182 -13.58 6.27 -13.69
N LYS A 183 -12.88 7.18 -14.39
CA LYS A 183 -11.63 6.83 -15.10
C LYS A 183 -10.44 6.84 -14.14
N VAL A 184 -10.23 5.69 -13.52
CA VAL A 184 -9.15 5.47 -12.55
C VAL A 184 -8.23 4.36 -13.00
N ARG A 185 -6.91 4.54 -12.81
CA ARG A 185 -5.94 3.45 -12.91
C ARG A 185 -5.67 2.92 -11.50
N VAL A 186 -5.86 1.63 -11.31
CA VAL A 186 -5.68 0.97 -10.01
C VAL A 186 -4.25 0.43 -9.89
N GLY A 187 -3.60 0.77 -8.79
CA GLY A 187 -2.34 0.16 -8.34
C GLY A 187 -2.59 -0.75 -7.13
N LYS A 188 -1.52 -1.33 -6.57
CA LYS A 188 -1.63 -2.26 -5.43
C LYS A 188 -2.18 -1.65 -4.13
N GLY A 189 -1.99 -0.34 -3.97
CA GLY A 189 -2.41 0.42 -2.78
C GLY A 189 -2.60 1.91 -3.09
N CYS A 190 -2.84 2.24 -4.35
CA CYS A 190 -3.09 3.61 -4.76
C CYS A 190 -3.97 3.65 -5.99
N LEU A 191 -4.72 4.74 -6.13
CA LEU A 191 -5.53 5.05 -7.29
C LEU A 191 -4.91 6.23 -8.01
N TRP A 192 -4.85 6.18 -9.34
CA TRP A 192 -4.38 7.30 -10.16
C TRP A 192 -5.52 7.88 -10.98
N VAL A 193 -5.74 9.18 -10.79
CA VAL A 193 -6.76 9.97 -11.48
C VAL A 193 -6.07 11.09 -12.23
N ASN A 194 -6.41 11.30 -13.49
CA ASN A 194 -5.74 12.32 -14.31
C ASN A 194 -6.16 13.74 -13.90
N LYS A 195 -7.46 13.95 -13.68
CA LYS A 195 -8.08 15.24 -13.32
C LYS A 195 -9.42 15.02 -12.61
N PRO A 196 -9.94 15.99 -11.83
CA PRO A 196 -11.18 15.82 -11.07
C PRO A 196 -12.38 15.42 -11.92
N GLU A 197 -12.50 15.94 -13.15
CA GLU A 197 -13.64 15.67 -14.03
C GLU A 197 -13.71 14.24 -14.57
N ASP A 198 -12.66 13.44 -14.33
CA ASP A 198 -12.63 12.04 -14.72
C ASP A 198 -13.27 11.12 -13.67
N ILE A 199 -13.66 11.64 -12.50
CA ILE A 199 -14.23 10.86 -11.39
C ILE A 199 -15.49 11.48 -10.76
N ASP A 200 -16.29 10.64 -10.12
CA ASP A 200 -17.44 11.03 -9.32
C ASP A 200 -17.00 11.40 -7.89
N GLU A 201 -17.17 12.67 -7.51
CA GLU A 201 -16.80 13.16 -6.18
C GLU A 201 -17.59 12.47 -5.06
N SER A 202 -18.86 12.11 -5.28
CA SER A 202 -19.66 11.43 -4.25
C SER A 202 -19.10 10.05 -3.91
N VAL A 203 -18.64 9.33 -4.94
CA VAL A 203 -17.98 8.02 -4.76
C VAL A 203 -16.60 8.19 -4.13
N LEU A 204 -15.84 9.23 -4.50
CA LEU A 204 -14.58 9.55 -3.83
C LEU A 204 -14.79 9.80 -2.33
N ARG A 205 -15.80 10.60 -1.97
CA ARG A 205 -16.13 10.88 -0.57
C ARG A 205 -16.50 9.60 0.19
N GLU A 206 -17.28 8.71 -0.43
CA GLU A 206 -17.62 7.41 0.16
C GLU A 206 -16.39 6.55 0.40
N LEU A 207 -15.47 6.47 -0.57
CA LEU A 207 -14.20 5.74 -0.42
C LEU A 207 -13.35 6.29 0.73
N ILE A 208 -13.22 7.61 0.81
CA ILE A 208 -12.47 8.27 1.91
C ILE A 208 -13.14 7.97 3.25
N ALA A 209 -14.46 8.07 3.34
CA ALA A 209 -15.20 7.83 4.57
C ALA A 209 -15.05 6.37 5.05
N ARG A 210 -15.12 5.39 4.14
CA ARG A 210 -14.92 3.98 4.49
C ARG A 210 -13.50 3.73 4.99
N ALA A 211 -12.49 4.22 4.27
CA ALA A 211 -11.09 4.11 4.66
C ALA A 211 -10.80 4.79 6.02
N TRP A 212 -11.40 5.96 6.25
CA TRP A 212 -11.24 6.72 7.49
C TRP A 212 -11.90 6.04 8.70
N ASN A 213 -12.99 5.31 8.50
CA ASN A 213 -13.75 4.68 9.57
C ASN A 213 -13.37 3.22 9.86
N ALA A 214 -12.59 2.59 8.97
CA ALA A 214 -12.13 1.19 9.08
C ALA A 214 -11.29 0.84 10.33
#